data_AF-A0A9N9MK87-F1
#
_entry.id   AF-A0A9N9MK87-F1
#
_cell.length_a   1.000
_cell.length_b   1.000
_cell.length_c   1.000
_cell.angle_alpha   90.00
_cell.angle_beta   90.00
_cell.angle_gamma   90.00
#
_symmetry.space_group_name_H-M   'P 1'
#
loop_
_entity.id
_entity.type
_entity.pdbx_description
1 polymer ?
#
loop_
_entity_poly.entity_id
_entity_poly.type
_entity_poly.pdbx_seq_one_letter_code
_entity_poly.pdbx_strand_id
1 'polypeptide(L)'
;MNIFRIGADSIHLLGMITIVYDIIHKRNCTGISGITQILYAQVFMSRYTDLLLYYVSIYNTFMKITYILMTFIAIILIFVVFRKSYDRKNDSIFHLLWTFPAALLAFKYNSISISDVRSYDDLSYYTEILWSSSIYLEVVAIVPQYVMFRKTKNARCLYYVAMLCTYRSLYIANWIVRYFEENRYSSIATVSGVIQAIILIIVIIDIELNKEKPNPGKWREIQDVFTVEAAKLAQPTKVKIQYPNNEQFGGQENQGLIY
;
A
#
# COMPACT_ATOMS: atom_id res chain seq x y z
N MET A 1 4.14 -8.62 -24.99
CA MET A 1 3.76 -8.58 -23.55
C MET A 1 3.46 -9.99 -23.12
N ASN A 2 3.97 -10.44 -21.97
CA ASN A 2 3.62 -11.76 -21.41
C ASN A 2 2.70 -11.61 -20.20
N ILE A 3 2.13 -12.72 -19.76
CA ILE A 3 1.18 -12.77 -18.63
C ILE A 3 1.82 -12.25 -17.32
N PHE A 4 3.10 -12.55 -17.11
CA PHE A 4 3.85 -12.12 -15.92
C PHE A 4 3.96 -10.59 -15.84
N ARG A 5 4.21 -9.92 -16.96
CA ARG A 5 4.27 -8.46 -17.03
C ARG A 5 2.90 -7.83 -16.76
N ILE A 6 1.83 -8.34 -17.39
CA ILE A 6 0.47 -7.84 -17.17
C ILE A 6 0.07 -7.99 -15.70
N GLY A 7 0.38 -9.16 -15.11
CA GLY A 7 0.13 -9.43 -13.70
C GLY A 7 0.94 -8.51 -12.79
N ALA A 8 2.22 -8.31 -13.08
CA ALA A 8 3.07 -7.42 -12.31
C ALA A 8 2.57 -5.97 -12.33
N ASP A 9 2.26 -5.46 -13.53
CA ASP A 9 1.76 -4.10 -13.72
C ASP A 9 0.43 -3.89 -12.96
N SER A 10 -0.47 -4.88 -13.04
CA SER A 10 -1.74 -4.88 -12.30
C SER A 10 -1.54 -4.90 -10.78
N ILE A 11 -0.67 -5.76 -10.25
CA ILE A 11 -0.38 -5.84 -8.81
C ILE A 11 0.26 -4.55 -8.30
N HIS A 12 1.16 -3.94 -9.06
CA HIS A 12 1.76 -2.66 -8.69
C HIS A 12 0.68 -1.56 -8.61
N LEU A 13 -0.23 -1.51 -9.59
CA LEU A 13 -1.34 -0.56 -9.57
C LEU A 13 -2.27 -0.81 -8.38
N LEU A 14 -2.59 -2.05 -8.06
CA LEU A 14 -3.38 -2.41 -6.88
C LEU A 14 -2.70 -1.95 -5.58
N GLY A 15 -1.37 -2.02 -5.49
CA GLY A 15 -0.61 -1.46 -4.37
C GLY A 15 -0.84 0.04 -4.21
N MET A 16 -0.75 0.80 -5.30
CA MET A 16 -0.98 2.24 -5.30
C MET A 16 -2.44 2.60 -4.98
N ILE A 17 -3.39 1.82 -5.48
CA ILE A 17 -4.81 1.99 -5.13
C ILE A 17 -5.02 1.72 -3.63
N THR A 18 -4.36 0.70 -3.07
CA THR A 18 -4.49 0.32 -1.66
C THR A 18 -4.05 1.46 -0.74
N ILE A 19 -2.93 2.12 -1.02
CA ILE A 19 -2.46 3.23 -0.17
C ILE A 19 -3.38 4.45 -0.27
N VAL A 20 -3.86 4.78 -1.48
CA VAL A 20 -4.79 5.89 -1.72
C VAL A 20 -6.13 5.61 -1.03
N TYR A 21 -6.69 4.42 -1.22
CA TYR A 21 -7.93 3.98 -0.59
C TYR A 21 -7.83 4.05 0.93
N ASP A 22 -6.74 3.53 1.50
CA ASP A 22 -6.53 3.50 2.93
C ASP A 22 -6.41 4.92 3.54
N ILE A 23 -5.76 5.87 2.85
CA ILE A 23 -5.72 7.28 3.26
C ILE A 23 -7.12 7.90 3.26
N ILE A 24 -7.89 7.70 2.18
CA ILE A 24 -9.24 8.26 2.01
C ILE A 24 -10.19 7.67 3.05
N HIS A 25 -10.19 6.35 3.21
CA HIS A 25 -11.11 5.63 4.08
C HIS A 25 -10.88 5.98 5.56
N LYS A 26 -9.62 6.00 6.01
CA LYS A 26 -9.27 6.35 7.40
C LYS A 26 -9.24 7.86 7.66
N ARG A 27 -9.35 8.69 6.62
CA ARG A 27 -9.33 10.16 6.68
C ARG A 27 -8.08 10.73 7.37
N ASN A 28 -6.95 10.03 7.27
CA ASN A 28 -5.66 10.45 7.81
C ASN A 28 -4.51 9.73 7.09
N CYS A 29 -3.29 10.28 7.16
CA CYS A 29 -2.07 9.72 6.57
C CYS A 29 -1.00 9.33 7.60
N THR A 30 -1.39 9.10 8.86
CA THR A 30 -0.46 8.68 9.92
C THR A 30 0.18 7.33 9.58
N GLY A 31 1.51 7.25 9.69
CA GLY A 31 2.30 6.06 9.35
C GLY A 31 2.68 5.92 7.86
N ILE A 32 2.31 6.90 7.02
CA ILE A 32 2.62 6.91 5.59
C ILE A 32 3.66 7.98 5.28
N SER A 33 4.75 7.59 4.63
CA SER A 33 5.83 8.50 4.23
C SER A 33 5.43 9.22 2.94
N GLY A 34 5.31 10.53 3.04
CA GLY A 34 5.08 11.42 1.90
C GLY A 34 6.33 11.53 1.03
N ILE A 35 7.53 11.45 1.64
CA ILE A 35 8.80 11.47 0.90
C ILE A 35 8.92 10.25 -0.02
N THR A 36 8.48 9.07 0.42
CA THR A 36 8.41 7.88 -0.44
C THR A 36 7.53 8.11 -1.67
N GLN A 37 6.36 8.74 -1.50
CA GLN A 37 5.47 9.05 -2.62
C GLN A 37 6.10 10.07 -3.58
N ILE A 38 6.84 11.05 -3.07
CA ILE A 38 7.61 11.99 -3.92
C ILE A 38 8.69 11.26 -4.73
N LEU A 39 9.45 10.36 -4.10
CA LEU A 39 10.46 9.57 -4.79
C LEU A 39 9.85 8.70 -5.90
N TYR A 40 8.72 8.03 -5.64
CA TYR A 40 8.00 7.29 -6.68
C TYR A 40 7.46 8.20 -7.79
N ALA A 41 7.03 9.43 -7.47
CA ALA A 41 6.60 10.38 -8.49
C ALA A 41 7.78 10.76 -9.40
N GLN A 42 8.96 11.01 -8.84
CA GLN A 42 10.18 11.26 -9.61
C GLN A 42 10.55 10.05 -10.49
N VAL A 43 10.43 8.81 -9.96
CA VAL A 43 10.62 7.58 -10.74
C VAL A 43 9.68 7.53 -11.93
N PHE A 44 8.38 7.69 -11.76
CA PHE A 44 7.44 7.58 -12.88
C PHE A 44 7.56 8.74 -13.88
N MET A 45 7.80 9.96 -13.40
CA MET A 45 8.00 11.12 -14.27
C MET A 45 9.26 10.98 -15.14
N SER A 46 10.35 10.45 -14.58
CA SER A 46 11.59 10.22 -15.35
C SER A 46 11.52 8.98 -16.24
N ARG A 47 10.78 7.93 -15.84
CA ARG A 47 10.64 6.70 -16.61
C ARG A 47 9.74 6.84 -17.83
N TYR A 48 8.69 7.66 -17.74
CA TYR A 48 7.64 7.74 -18.74
C TYR A 48 7.71 9.03 -19.56
N THR A 49 8.89 9.62 -19.72
CA THR A 49 9.12 10.75 -20.63
C THR A 49 8.85 10.37 -22.09
N ASP A 50 8.99 9.09 -22.42
CA ASP A 50 8.66 8.50 -23.71
C ASP A 50 7.15 8.54 -24.06
N LEU A 51 6.27 8.83 -23.09
CA LEU A 51 4.82 8.96 -23.30
C LEU A 51 4.46 10.02 -24.35
N LEU A 52 5.29 11.07 -24.47
CA LEU A 52 5.11 12.15 -25.43
C LEU A 52 5.83 11.90 -26.77
N LEU A 53 6.67 10.85 -26.85
CA LEU A 53 7.56 10.61 -27.97
C LEU A 53 7.02 9.55 -28.93
N TYR A 54 6.50 8.43 -28.41
CA TYR A 54 5.96 7.37 -29.27
C TYR A 54 4.85 6.58 -28.59
N TYR A 55 3.89 6.15 -29.41
CA TYR A 55 2.77 5.33 -28.98
C TYR A 55 3.10 3.83 -29.10
N VAL A 56 3.02 3.10 -27.99
CA VAL A 56 3.26 1.65 -27.96
C VAL A 56 1.95 0.87 -28.06
N SER A 57 1.00 1.14 -27.16
CA SER A 57 -0.32 0.50 -27.12
C SER A 57 -1.24 1.22 -26.14
N ILE A 58 -2.56 1.06 -26.27
CA ILE A 58 -3.57 1.61 -25.35
C ILE A 58 -3.26 1.20 -23.91
N TYR A 59 -2.99 -0.09 -23.68
CA TYR A 59 -2.66 -0.60 -22.35
C TYR A 59 -1.42 0.10 -21.77
N ASN A 60 -0.34 0.24 -22.54
CA ASN A 60 0.89 0.86 -22.06
C ASN A 60 0.67 2.34 -21.71
N THR A 61 0.03 3.10 -22.60
CA THR A 61 -0.28 4.51 -22.40
C THR A 61 -1.18 4.70 -21.17
N PHE A 62 -2.24 3.88 -21.05
CA PHE A 62 -3.15 3.90 -19.91
C PHE A 62 -2.41 3.67 -18.59
N MET A 63 -1.63 2.58 -18.49
CA MET A 63 -0.92 2.25 -17.25
C MET A 63 0.08 3.35 -16.83
N LYS A 64 0.83 3.91 -17.79
CA LYS A 64 1.77 5.02 -17.51
C LYS A 64 1.06 6.24 -16.93
N ILE A 65 -0.04 6.66 -17.56
CA ILE A 65 -0.85 7.79 -17.08
C ILE A 65 -1.43 7.49 -15.70
N THR A 66 -1.98 6.29 -15.50
CA THR A 66 -2.57 5.90 -14.21
C THR A 66 -1.54 5.89 -13.09
N TYR A 67 -0.31 5.40 -13.31
CA TYR A 67 0.75 5.45 -12.30
C TYR A 67 1.13 6.88 -11.91
N ILE A 68 1.30 7.75 -12.90
CA ILE A 68 1.60 9.16 -12.64
C ILE A 68 0.47 9.79 -11.80
N LEU A 69 -0.79 9.64 -12.25
CA LEU A 69 -1.95 10.20 -11.58
C LEU A 69 -2.12 9.66 -10.14
N MET A 70 -2.03 8.35 -9.94
CA MET A 70 -2.17 7.73 -8.61
C MET A 70 -1.11 8.23 -7.63
N THR A 71 0.12 8.43 -8.10
CA THR A 71 1.19 8.96 -7.23
C THR A 71 0.95 10.41 -6.86
N PHE A 72 0.53 11.25 -7.81
CA PHE A 72 0.17 12.64 -7.52
C PHE A 72 -1.06 12.75 -6.61
N ILE A 73 -2.05 11.89 -6.78
CA ILE A 73 -3.20 11.80 -5.86
C ILE A 73 -2.71 11.49 -4.45
N ALA A 74 -1.85 10.48 -4.26
CA ALA A 74 -1.29 10.17 -2.95
C ALA A 74 -0.55 11.37 -2.33
N ILE A 75 0.28 12.07 -3.11
CA ILE A 75 1.00 13.28 -2.66
C ILE A 75 0.01 14.39 -2.23
N ILE A 76 -1.01 14.68 -3.03
CA ILE A 76 -2.03 15.69 -2.72
C ILE A 76 -2.78 15.32 -1.45
N LEU A 77 -3.16 14.04 -1.31
CA LEU A 77 -3.83 13.56 -0.10
C LEU A 77 -2.96 13.75 1.14
N ILE A 78 -1.65 13.48 1.06
CA ILE A 78 -0.74 13.57 2.21
C ILE A 78 -0.40 15.02 2.57
N PHE A 79 -0.01 15.84 1.59
CA PHE A 79 0.55 17.18 1.84
C PHE A 79 -0.47 18.31 1.84
N VAL A 80 -1.64 18.10 1.22
CA VAL A 80 -2.70 19.12 1.11
C VAL A 80 -3.91 18.73 1.95
N VAL A 81 -4.55 17.60 1.63
CA VAL A 81 -5.86 17.24 2.22
C VAL A 81 -5.73 16.80 3.68
N PHE A 82 -4.85 15.85 3.96
CA PHE A 82 -4.65 15.27 5.30
C PHE A 82 -3.35 15.74 5.96
N ARG A 83 -2.85 16.92 5.56
CA ARG A 83 -1.60 17.53 6.04
C ARG A 83 -1.44 17.51 7.56
N LYS A 84 -2.52 17.72 8.31
CA LYS A 84 -2.49 17.76 9.78
C LYS A 84 -2.09 16.42 10.41
N SER A 85 -2.37 15.32 9.74
CA SER A 85 -2.05 13.96 10.21
C SER A 85 -0.69 13.43 9.72
N TYR A 86 0.00 14.22 8.88
CA TYR A 86 1.30 13.87 8.33
C TYR A 86 2.42 14.07 9.36
N ASP A 87 3.16 13.00 9.64
CA ASP A 87 4.24 13.01 10.62
C ASP A 87 5.57 13.44 10.00
N ARG A 88 5.72 14.77 9.86
CA ARG A 88 6.93 15.38 9.32
C ARG A 88 8.18 15.16 10.18
N LYS A 89 8.04 14.86 11.48
CA LYS A 89 9.19 14.65 12.37
C LYS A 89 9.88 13.33 12.04
N ASN A 90 9.09 12.31 11.72
CA ASN A 90 9.61 10.97 11.43
C ASN A 90 9.98 10.77 9.95
N ASP A 91 9.43 11.57 9.02
CA ASP A 91 9.70 11.50 7.58
C ASP A 91 10.76 12.54 7.12
N SER A 92 12.01 12.08 6.98
CA SER A 92 13.17 12.94 6.72
C SER A 92 13.27 13.37 5.25
N ILE A 93 13.35 14.68 5.01
CA ILE A 93 13.51 15.25 3.66
C ILE A 93 14.86 14.87 3.02
N PHE A 94 15.88 14.54 3.83
CA PHE A 94 17.19 14.08 3.32
C PHE A 94 17.09 12.87 2.41
N HIS A 95 16.02 12.07 2.52
CA HIS A 95 15.82 10.96 1.61
C HIS A 95 15.56 11.40 0.15
N LEU A 96 15.17 12.65 -0.12
CA LEU A 96 15.12 13.18 -1.48
C LEU A 96 16.50 13.26 -2.14
N LEU A 97 17.57 13.31 -1.34
CA LEU A 97 18.95 13.34 -1.83
C LEU A 97 19.33 12.05 -2.58
N TRP A 98 18.59 10.95 -2.40
CA TRP A 98 18.82 9.68 -3.11
C TRP A 98 18.64 9.82 -4.63
N THR A 99 17.95 10.88 -5.08
CA THR A 99 17.88 11.28 -6.49
C THR A 99 19.28 11.53 -7.09
N PHE A 100 20.21 12.12 -6.32
CA PHE A 100 21.54 12.47 -6.83
C PHE A 100 22.42 11.23 -7.08
N PRO A 101 22.60 10.28 -6.13
CA PRO A 101 23.28 9.03 -6.40
C PRO A 101 22.67 8.24 -7.57
N ALA A 102 21.34 8.19 -7.67
CA ALA A 102 20.67 7.52 -8.78
C ALA A 102 20.99 8.16 -10.14
N ALA A 103 20.96 9.50 -10.21
CA ALA A 103 21.34 10.24 -11.41
C ALA A 103 22.82 10.08 -11.77
N LEU A 104 23.72 10.06 -10.78
CA LEU A 104 25.15 9.85 -10.99
C LEU A 104 25.44 8.43 -11.52
N LEU A 105 24.77 7.42 -10.95
CA LEU A 105 24.86 6.05 -11.44
C LEU A 105 24.31 5.93 -12.86
N ALA A 106 23.21 6.61 -13.18
CA ALA A 106 22.65 6.64 -14.54
C ALA A 106 23.60 7.30 -15.54
N PHE A 107 24.27 8.39 -15.16
CA PHE A 107 25.23 9.05 -16.03
C PHE A 107 26.45 8.16 -16.32
N LYS A 108 26.90 7.38 -15.33
CA LYS A 108 28.07 6.49 -15.47
C LYS A 108 27.76 5.12 -16.08
N TYR A 109 26.58 4.56 -15.78
CA TYR A 109 26.17 3.20 -16.11
C TYR A 109 24.75 3.18 -16.72
N ASN A 110 24.57 3.87 -17.86
CA ASN A 110 23.40 3.74 -18.73
C ASN A 110 23.63 2.62 -19.77
N SER A 111 22.57 2.26 -20.50
CA SER A 111 22.66 1.19 -21.53
C SER A 111 23.38 1.64 -22.81
N ILE A 112 23.55 2.95 -23.00
CA ILE A 112 24.29 3.55 -24.11
C ILE A 112 25.72 3.81 -23.64
N SER A 113 26.64 2.91 -23.99
CA SER A 113 28.06 3.12 -23.70
C SER A 113 28.52 4.46 -24.29
N ILE A 114 29.33 5.23 -23.55
CA ILE A 114 29.87 6.56 -23.97
C ILE A 114 30.56 6.49 -25.34
N SER A 115 31.02 5.30 -25.76
CA SER A 115 31.59 5.01 -27.06
C SER A 115 30.61 5.09 -28.25
N ASP A 116 29.30 4.99 -28.04
CA ASP A 116 28.27 4.96 -29.09
C ASP A 116 27.49 6.28 -29.23
N VAL A 117 27.88 7.31 -28.46
CA VAL A 117 27.20 8.62 -28.38
C VAL A 117 27.17 9.36 -29.73
N ARG A 118 28.09 9.06 -30.64
CA ARG A 118 28.15 9.71 -31.97
C ARG A 118 27.00 9.33 -32.92
N SER A 119 26.21 8.30 -32.60
CA SER A 119 25.16 7.78 -33.48
C SER A 119 23.74 7.97 -32.94
N TYR A 120 23.57 8.61 -31.78
CA TYR A 120 22.28 8.77 -31.12
C TYR A 120 21.81 10.23 -31.20
N ASP A 121 20.51 10.42 -31.42
CA ASP A 121 19.86 11.72 -31.29
C ASP A 121 19.88 12.18 -29.81
N ASP A 122 20.13 13.46 -29.57
CA ASP A 122 20.32 14.05 -28.25
C ASP A 122 19.12 13.73 -27.34
N LEU A 123 17.89 13.81 -27.86
CA LEU A 123 16.66 13.53 -27.13
C LEU A 123 16.58 12.08 -26.64
N SER A 124 17.02 11.14 -27.46
CA SER A 124 17.00 9.71 -27.13
C SER A 124 18.05 9.37 -26.08
N TYR A 125 19.19 10.07 -26.07
CA TYR A 125 20.22 9.94 -25.05
C TYR A 125 19.74 10.41 -23.67
N TYR A 126 19.12 11.60 -23.58
CA TYR A 126 18.56 12.09 -22.32
C TYR A 126 17.43 11.20 -21.80
N THR A 127 16.59 10.68 -22.69
CA THR A 127 15.51 9.74 -22.34
C THR A 127 16.09 8.47 -21.70
N GLU A 128 17.20 7.95 -22.22
CA GLU A 128 17.86 6.76 -21.66
C GLU A 128 18.50 7.02 -20.29
N ILE A 129 19.10 8.20 -20.08
CA ILE A 129 19.63 8.58 -18.77
C ILE A 129 18.50 8.69 -17.74
N LEU A 130 17.39 9.35 -18.10
CA LEU A 130 16.23 9.49 -17.23
C LEU A 130 15.61 8.13 -16.91
N TRP A 131 15.51 7.25 -17.92
CA TRP A 131 15.06 5.88 -17.74
C TRP A 131 15.97 5.11 -16.78
N SER A 132 17.28 5.12 -16.99
CA SER A 132 18.26 4.44 -16.13
C SER A 132 18.24 4.99 -14.69
N SER A 133 18.16 6.32 -14.54
CA SER A 133 18.04 7.00 -13.25
C SER A 133 16.78 6.57 -12.51
N SER A 134 15.65 6.46 -13.22
CA SER A 134 14.39 5.98 -12.65
C SER A 134 14.50 4.56 -12.09
N ILE A 135 15.28 3.68 -12.74
CA ILE A 135 15.46 2.30 -12.31
C ILE A 135 16.28 2.26 -11.02
N TYR A 136 17.39 3.00 -10.95
CA TYR A 136 18.21 3.09 -9.73
C TYR A 136 17.46 3.76 -8.57
N LEU A 137 16.70 4.82 -8.85
CA LEU A 137 15.93 5.52 -7.82
C LEU A 137 14.79 4.65 -7.25
N GLU A 138 14.15 3.82 -8.07
CA GLU A 138 13.07 2.94 -7.62
C GLU A 138 13.54 1.91 -6.57
N VAL A 139 14.78 1.42 -6.71
CA VAL A 139 15.38 0.46 -5.77
C VAL A 139 15.36 0.99 -4.33
N VAL A 140 15.55 2.30 -4.18
CA VAL A 140 15.74 2.97 -2.89
C VAL A 140 14.53 3.81 -2.47
N ALA A 141 13.54 3.98 -3.35
CA ALA A 141 12.37 4.81 -3.11
C ALA A 141 11.56 4.38 -1.87
N ILE A 142 11.59 3.09 -1.51
CA ILE A 142 10.85 2.54 -0.36
C ILE A 142 11.51 2.82 1.01
N VAL A 143 12.79 3.22 1.02
CA VAL A 143 13.58 3.41 2.26
C VAL A 143 12.91 4.38 3.25
N PRO A 144 12.35 5.54 2.86
CA PRO A 144 11.78 6.48 3.83
C PRO A 144 10.55 5.89 4.53
N GLN A 145 9.72 5.13 3.81
CA GLN A 145 8.58 4.43 4.38
C GLN A 145 9.02 3.37 5.39
N TYR A 146 10.09 2.64 5.09
CA TYR A 146 10.69 1.69 6.03
C TYR A 146 11.21 2.39 7.29
N VAL A 147 11.95 3.49 7.14
CA VAL A 147 12.46 4.29 8.27
C VAL A 147 11.30 4.82 9.12
N MET A 148 10.24 5.31 8.49
CA MET A 148 9.03 5.76 9.19
C MET A 148 8.37 4.63 9.97
N PHE A 149 8.25 3.44 9.39
CA PHE A 149 7.79 2.25 10.11
C PHE A 149 8.69 1.94 11.31
N ARG A 150 10.01 1.95 11.16
CA ARG A 150 10.93 1.62 12.27
C ARG A 150 10.76 2.54 13.47
N LYS A 151 10.45 3.82 13.23
CA LYS A 151 10.22 4.85 14.26
C LYS A 151 8.81 4.76 14.88
N THR A 152 7.78 4.53 14.06
CA THR A 152 6.37 4.59 14.50
C THR A 152 5.78 3.23 14.86
N LYS A 153 6.43 2.14 14.45
CA LYS A 153 5.97 0.74 14.52
C LYS A 153 4.60 0.48 13.89
N ASN A 154 4.11 1.43 13.08
CA ASN A 154 2.82 1.37 12.43
C ASN A 154 2.90 0.60 11.10
N ALA A 155 2.38 -0.62 11.09
CA ALA A 155 2.41 -1.52 9.92
C ALA A 155 1.31 -1.24 8.87
N ARG A 156 0.73 -0.03 8.85
CA ARG A 156 -0.34 0.36 7.92
C ARG A 156 0.01 0.15 6.43
N CYS A 157 1.28 0.31 6.07
CA CYS A 157 1.75 0.10 4.70
C CYS A 157 2.14 -1.35 4.37
N LEU A 158 1.95 -2.32 5.27
CA LEU A 158 2.39 -3.70 5.04
C LEU A 158 1.81 -4.30 3.77
N TYR A 159 0.50 -4.15 3.53
CA TYR A 159 -0.13 -4.67 2.31
C TYR A 159 0.39 -3.99 1.03
N TYR A 160 0.65 -2.69 1.09
CA TYR A 160 1.28 -1.96 -0.01
C TYR A 160 2.69 -2.50 -0.30
N VAL A 161 3.52 -2.69 0.74
CA VAL A 161 4.87 -3.25 0.59
C VAL A 161 4.82 -4.71 0.10
N ALA A 162 3.83 -5.50 0.55
CA ALA A 162 3.63 -6.87 0.07
C ALA A 162 3.28 -6.90 -1.42
N MET A 163 2.38 -6.02 -1.88
CA MET A 163 2.11 -5.85 -3.31
C MET A 163 3.34 -5.37 -4.08
N LEU A 164 4.17 -4.50 -3.48
CA LEU A 164 5.46 -4.12 -4.04
C LEU A 164 6.41 -5.34 -4.20
N CYS A 165 6.47 -6.23 -3.23
CA CYS A 165 7.28 -7.44 -3.35
C CYS A 165 6.75 -8.38 -4.44
N THR A 166 5.42 -8.54 -4.52
CA THR A 166 4.78 -9.42 -5.49
C THR A 166 4.97 -8.94 -6.93
N TYR A 167 4.79 -7.64 -7.24
CA TYR A 167 5.02 -7.17 -8.61
C TYR A 167 6.47 -7.39 -9.03
N ARG A 168 7.43 -7.16 -8.12
CA ARG A 168 8.85 -7.31 -8.45
C ARG A 168 9.21 -8.76 -8.72
N SER A 169 8.64 -9.69 -7.96
CA SER A 169 8.79 -11.14 -8.18
C SER A 169 8.23 -11.55 -9.55
N LEU A 170 7.07 -11.02 -9.94
CA LEU A 170 6.49 -11.25 -11.27
C LEU A 170 7.34 -10.62 -12.40
N TYR A 171 7.97 -9.47 -12.16
CA TYR A 171 8.90 -8.86 -13.12
C TYR A 171 10.15 -9.71 -13.34
N ILE A 172 10.69 -10.33 -12.28
CA ILE A 172 11.81 -11.27 -12.38
C ILE A 172 11.39 -12.49 -13.22
N ALA A 173 10.22 -13.07 -12.96
CA ALA A 173 9.68 -14.16 -13.79
C ALA A 173 9.51 -13.72 -15.26
N ASN A 174 9.01 -12.51 -15.51
CA ASN A 174 8.92 -11.94 -16.85
C ASN A 174 10.30 -11.82 -17.52
N TRP A 175 11.36 -11.42 -16.82
CA TRP A 175 12.70 -11.33 -17.40
C TRP A 175 13.27 -12.70 -17.75
N ILE A 176 13.04 -13.71 -16.91
CA ILE A 176 13.42 -15.10 -17.19
C ILE A 176 12.76 -15.59 -18.48
N VAL A 177 11.44 -15.41 -18.61
CA VAL A 177 10.70 -15.82 -19.81
C VAL A 177 11.20 -15.08 -21.05
N ARG A 178 11.41 -13.77 -20.97
CA ARG A 178 11.90 -12.98 -22.11
C ARG A 178 13.34 -13.32 -22.51
N TYR A 179 14.16 -13.77 -21.57
CA TYR A 179 15.49 -14.26 -21.87
C TYR A 179 15.43 -15.53 -22.72
N PHE A 180 14.61 -16.51 -22.32
CA PHE A 180 14.50 -17.79 -23.02
C PHE A 180 13.70 -17.72 -24.33
N GLU A 181 12.60 -16.95 -24.37
CA GLU A 181 11.70 -16.91 -25.53
C GLU A 181 12.04 -15.79 -26.53
N GLU A 182 12.49 -14.62 -26.05
CA GLU A 182 12.71 -13.44 -26.91
C GLU A 182 14.19 -13.11 -27.12
N ASN A 183 15.13 -13.80 -26.47
CA ASN A 183 16.56 -13.42 -26.40
C ASN A 183 16.78 -11.95 -25.98
N ARG A 184 15.86 -11.38 -25.18
CA ARG A 184 15.93 -9.98 -24.73
C ARG A 184 16.39 -9.90 -23.29
N TYR A 185 17.50 -9.19 -23.07
CA TYR A 185 18.11 -8.99 -21.76
C TYR A 185 18.48 -7.53 -21.52
N SER A 186 18.22 -7.02 -20.31
CA SER A 186 18.67 -5.70 -19.86
C SER A 186 19.36 -5.85 -18.52
N SER A 187 20.67 -5.63 -18.49
CA SER A 187 21.49 -5.75 -17.28
C SER A 187 21.02 -4.80 -16.18
N ILE A 188 20.76 -3.53 -16.54
CA ILE A 188 20.35 -2.48 -15.60
C ILE A 188 19.02 -2.86 -14.93
N ALA A 189 18.01 -3.23 -15.72
CA ALA A 189 16.69 -3.60 -15.19
C ALA A 189 16.76 -4.87 -14.33
N THR A 190 17.51 -5.89 -14.77
CA THR A 190 17.58 -7.17 -14.07
C THR A 190 18.32 -7.05 -12.74
N VAL A 191 19.52 -6.46 -12.73
CA VAL A 191 20.33 -6.31 -11.52
C VAL A 191 19.61 -5.41 -10.50
N SER A 192 19.14 -4.24 -10.92
CA SER A 192 18.42 -3.32 -10.03
C SER A 192 17.13 -3.95 -9.51
N GLY A 193 16.43 -4.70 -10.35
CA GLY A 193 15.23 -5.44 -9.98
C GLY A 193 15.45 -6.50 -8.92
N VAL A 194 16.53 -7.28 -9.03
CA VAL A 194 16.91 -8.28 -8.04
C VAL A 194 17.29 -7.60 -6.71
N ILE A 195 18.08 -6.52 -6.76
CA ILE A 195 18.43 -5.75 -5.56
C ILE A 195 17.16 -5.22 -4.87
N GLN A 196 16.23 -4.65 -5.63
CA GLN A 196 14.97 -4.16 -5.07
C GLN A 196 14.13 -5.28 -4.46
N ALA A 197 14.06 -6.46 -5.10
CA ALA A 197 13.35 -7.61 -4.54
C ALA A 197 13.92 -8.02 -3.17
N ILE A 198 15.25 -8.08 -3.05
CA ILE A 198 15.94 -8.40 -1.80
C ILE A 198 15.62 -7.36 -0.72
N ILE A 199 15.69 -6.06 -1.05
CA ILE A 199 15.34 -4.98 -0.12
C ILE A 199 13.90 -5.12 0.35
N LEU A 200 12.94 -5.36 -0.56
CA LEU A 200 11.53 -5.49 -0.21
C LEU A 200 11.25 -6.69 0.69
N ILE A 201 11.90 -7.84 0.44
CA ILE A 201 11.78 -9.03 1.29
C ILE A 201 12.30 -8.73 2.70
N ILE A 202 13.49 -8.11 2.82
CA ILE A 202 14.06 -7.73 4.11
C ILE A 202 13.13 -6.78 4.85
N VAL A 203 12.57 -5.78 4.15
CA VAL A 203 11.64 -4.81 4.73
C VAL A 203 10.36 -5.51 5.23
N ILE A 204 9.78 -6.44 4.47
CA ILE A 204 8.59 -7.18 4.90
C ILE A 204 8.87 -8.01 6.15
N ILE A 205 9.97 -8.77 6.16
CA ILE A 205 10.36 -9.58 7.31
C ILE A 205 10.54 -8.69 8.53
N ASP A 206 11.25 -7.58 8.40
CA ASP A 206 11.46 -6.66 9.52
C ASP A 206 10.16 -6.03 10.01
N ILE A 207 9.24 -5.66 9.10
CA ILE A 207 7.93 -5.14 9.47
C ILE A 207 7.14 -6.17 10.28
N GLU A 208 7.10 -7.42 9.80
CA GLU A 208 6.31 -8.47 10.45
C GLU A 208 6.86 -8.81 11.84
N LEU A 209 8.18 -8.80 12.01
CA LEU A 209 8.85 -9.06 13.29
C LEU A 209 8.70 -7.91 14.29
N ASN A 210 8.59 -6.66 13.82
CA ASN A 210 8.67 -5.48 14.68
C ASN A 210 7.37 -4.67 14.77
N LYS A 211 6.29 -5.06 14.08
CA LYS A 211 5.01 -4.36 14.17
C LYS A 211 4.47 -4.42 15.60
N GLU A 212 3.81 -3.36 16.04
CA GLU A 212 3.06 -3.40 17.28
C GLU A 212 2.02 -4.53 17.21
N LYS A 213 2.09 -5.45 18.18
CA LYS A 213 1.06 -6.48 18.32
C LYS A 213 -0.23 -5.81 18.81
N PRO A 214 -1.40 -6.18 18.27
CA PRO A 214 -2.66 -5.64 18.77
C PRO A 214 -2.78 -5.93 20.27
N ASN A 215 -3.15 -4.91 21.06
CA ASN A 215 -3.28 -5.05 22.51
C ASN A 215 -4.35 -6.13 22.83
N PRO A 216 -3.98 -7.27 23.43
CA PRO A 216 -4.92 -8.35 23.72
C PRO A 216 -5.98 -7.94 24.75
N GLY A 217 -5.71 -6.92 25.59
CA GLY A 217 -6.65 -6.41 26.58
C GLY A 217 -7.87 -5.72 25.96
N LYS A 218 -7.72 -5.12 24.77
CA LYS A 218 -8.82 -4.42 24.08
C LYS A 218 -9.91 -5.40 23.59
N TRP A 219 -9.52 -6.63 23.25
CA TRP A 219 -10.47 -7.68 22.91
C TRP A 219 -11.21 -8.22 24.13
N ARG A 220 -10.55 -8.25 25.30
CA ARG A 220 -11.19 -8.59 26.57
C ARG A 220 -12.21 -7.55 26.99
N GLU A 221 -11.87 -6.25 26.91
CA GLU A 221 -12.84 -5.17 27.18
C GLU A 221 -14.08 -5.26 26.26
N ILE A 222 -13.87 -5.53 24.97
CA ILE A 222 -14.98 -5.70 24.02
C ILE A 222 -15.81 -6.94 24.37
N GLN A 223 -15.19 -8.07 24.70
CA GLN A 223 -15.88 -9.28 25.16
C GLN A 223 -16.65 -9.03 26.46
N ASP A 224 -16.09 -8.26 27.39
CA ASP A 224 -16.72 -7.89 28.65
C ASP A 224 -17.95 -7.00 28.42
N VAL A 225 -17.88 -6.04 27.50
CA VAL A 225 -19.04 -5.23 27.09
C VAL A 225 -20.14 -6.10 26.47
N PHE A 226 -19.78 -7.02 25.58
CA PHE A 226 -20.77 -7.91 24.94
C PHE A 226 -21.40 -8.90 25.92
N THR A 227 -20.63 -9.43 26.86
CA THR A 227 -21.13 -10.35 27.89
C THR A 227 -22.03 -9.64 28.89
N VAL A 228 -21.69 -8.40 29.30
CA VAL A 228 -22.56 -7.58 30.15
C VAL A 228 -23.88 -7.24 29.44
N GLU A 229 -23.83 -6.87 28.16
CA GLU A 229 -25.04 -6.50 27.43
C GLU A 229 -25.94 -7.73 27.14
N ALA A 230 -25.33 -8.87 26.79
CA ALA A 230 -26.05 -10.14 26.67
C ALA A 230 -26.70 -10.56 28.01
N ALA A 231 -26.01 -10.34 29.14
CA ALA A 231 -26.54 -10.64 30.46
C ALA A 231 -27.74 -9.76 30.84
N LYS A 232 -27.75 -8.47 30.44
CA LYS A 232 -28.93 -7.59 30.62
C LYS A 232 -30.13 -8.04 29.81
N LEU A 233 -29.91 -8.45 28.55
CA LEU A 233 -30.97 -8.95 27.67
C LEU A 233 -31.54 -10.30 28.13
N ALA A 234 -30.75 -11.10 28.84
CA ALA A 234 -31.16 -12.38 29.39
C ALA A 234 -31.94 -12.28 30.72
N GLN A 235 -32.06 -11.09 31.32
CA GLN A 235 -32.86 -10.93 32.54
C GLN A 235 -34.36 -11.05 32.20
N PRO A 236 -35.10 -11.99 32.83
CA PRO A 236 -36.52 -12.12 32.58
C PRO A 236 -37.24 -10.86 33.09
N THR A 237 -37.89 -10.14 32.18
CA THR A 237 -38.75 -9.01 32.52
C THR A 237 -39.83 -9.52 33.47
N LYS A 238 -39.73 -9.17 34.76
CA LYS A 238 -40.79 -9.48 35.74
C LYS A 238 -42.01 -8.64 35.39
N VAL A 239 -42.85 -9.16 34.50
CA VAL A 239 -44.20 -8.65 34.27
C VAL A 239 -44.98 -8.94 35.55
N LYS A 240 -45.19 -7.93 36.40
CA LYS A 240 -46.16 -8.02 37.48
C LYS A 240 -47.55 -8.07 36.84
N ILE A 241 -48.10 -9.27 36.70
CA ILE A 241 -49.50 -9.45 36.36
C ILE A 241 -50.30 -9.02 37.59
N GLN A 242 -50.99 -7.89 37.49
CA GLN A 242 -51.89 -7.39 38.53
C GLN A 242 -53.27 -7.98 38.25
N TYR A 243 -53.73 -8.92 39.06
CA TYR A 243 -55.07 -9.47 38.96
C TYR A 243 -56.09 -8.44 39.48
N PRO A 244 -57.21 -8.18 38.77
CA PRO A 244 -58.25 -7.28 39.27
C PRO A 244 -58.96 -7.89 40.49
N ASN A 245 -59.24 -7.04 41.49
CA ASN A 245 -59.88 -7.42 42.75
C ASN A 245 -61.24 -8.08 42.52
N ASN A 246 -61.46 -9.22 43.20
CA ASN A 246 -62.74 -9.92 43.25
C ASN A 246 -63.86 -9.00 43.76
N GLU A 247 -64.89 -8.85 42.95
CA GLU A 247 -66.20 -8.37 43.36
C GLU A 247 -66.78 -9.28 44.44
N GLN A 248 -67.27 -8.67 45.51
CA GLN A 248 -68.10 -9.33 46.50
C GLN A 248 -69.44 -9.68 45.85
N PHE A 249 -69.68 -10.97 45.57
CA PHE A 249 -71.03 -11.50 45.41
C PHE A 249 -71.35 -12.41 46.59
N GLY A 250 -72.36 -11.99 47.34
CA GLY A 250 -72.94 -12.77 48.42
C GLY A 250 -73.62 -14.03 47.90
N GLY A 251 -73.50 -15.10 48.66
CA GLY A 251 -74.20 -16.36 48.42
C GLY A 251 -74.26 -17.11 49.73
N GLN A 252 -75.43 -17.07 50.37
CA GLN A 252 -75.76 -17.81 51.57
C GLN A 252 -75.62 -19.32 51.37
N GLU A 253 -75.23 -19.98 52.45
CA GLU A 253 -75.68 -21.29 52.94
C GLU A 253 -75.83 -22.48 51.98
N ASN A 254 -75.12 -23.54 52.38
CA ASN A 254 -75.66 -24.84 52.81
C ASN A 254 -75.24 -26.09 52.03
N GLN A 255 -74.67 -27.00 52.84
CA GLN A 255 -74.87 -28.45 52.89
C GLN A 255 -74.16 -29.39 51.89
N GLY A 256 -73.49 -30.37 52.50
CA GLY A 256 -73.48 -31.78 52.06
C GLY A 256 -72.28 -32.16 51.19
N LEU A 257 -71.21 -32.73 51.76
CA LEU A 257 -71.00 -34.17 52.04
C LEU A 257 -70.89 -35.07 50.80
N ILE A 258 -69.66 -35.60 50.62
CA ILE A 258 -69.26 -36.97 50.17
C ILE A 258 -69.64 -37.30 48.70
N TYR A 259 -68.75 -37.71 47.77
CA TYR A 259 -67.58 -38.59 47.78
C TYR A 259 -66.48 -38.07 46.85
#